data_AF-A0AAW2EDH3-F1
#
_entry.id   AF-A0AAW2EDH3-F1
#
_cell.length_a   1.000
_cell.length_b   1.000
_cell.length_c   1.000
_cell.angle_alpha   90.00
_cell.angle_beta   90.00
_cell.angle_gamma   90.00
#
_symmetry.space_group_name_H-M   'P 1'
#
loop_
_entity.id
_entity.type
_entity.pdbx_description
1 polymer ?
#
loop_
_entity_poly.entity_id
_entity_poly.type
_entity_poly.pdbx_seq_one_letter_code
_entity_poly.pdbx_strand_id
1 'polypeptide(L)'
;MKTKILPPDQLKFLKFAETHKTVLNQILRQTTHLQLVNGPFSVLLDHTRVLDFDVKRRYFRTELERINFYMLKNKFEIYVRRGHVFEVYL
;
A
#
# COMPACT_ATOMS: atom_id res chain seq x y z
N MET A 1 6.00 -18.74 -8.21
CA MET A 1 4.79 -17.90 -8.14
C MET A 1 3.62 -18.72 -8.67
N LYS A 2 2.64 -19.08 -7.84
CA LYS A 2 1.44 -19.77 -8.34
C LYS A 2 0.65 -18.78 -9.20
N THR A 3 0.52 -19.05 -10.49
CA THR A 3 -0.38 -18.31 -11.37
C THR A 3 -1.81 -18.63 -10.93
N LYS A 4 -2.37 -17.82 -10.03
CA LYS A 4 -3.80 -17.86 -9.72
C LYS A 4 -4.53 -17.56 -11.02
N ILE A 5 -5.26 -18.53 -11.54
CA ILE A 5 -6.19 -18.32 -12.64
C ILE A 5 -7.31 -17.45 -12.09
N LEU A 6 -7.32 -16.18 -12.49
CA LEU A 6 -8.34 -15.21 -12.07
C LEU A 6 -9.67 -15.56 -12.75
N PRO A 7 -10.81 -15.48 -12.02
CA PRO A 7 -12.14 -15.58 -12.62
C PRO A 7 -12.29 -14.63 -13.82
N PRO A 8 -13.06 -15.02 -14.86
CA PRO A 8 -13.24 -14.21 -16.06
C PRO A 8 -13.68 -12.77 -15.79
N ASP A 9 -14.52 -12.55 -14.79
CA ASP A 9 -15.00 -11.21 -14.45
C ASP A 9 -13.93 -10.33 -13.79
N GLN A 10 -13.01 -10.93 -13.03
CA GLN A 10 -11.84 -10.21 -12.52
C GLN A 10 -10.92 -9.78 -13.66
N LEU A 11 -10.72 -10.62 -14.67
CA LEU A 11 -9.96 -10.26 -15.88
C LEU A 11 -10.61 -9.11 -16.65
N LYS A 12 -11.95 -9.12 -16.80
CA LYS A 12 -12.68 -8.00 -17.41
C LYS A 12 -12.52 -6.71 -16.60
N PHE A 13 -12.62 -6.80 -15.28
CA PHE A 13 -12.43 -5.66 -14.39
C PHE A 13 -11.01 -5.09 -14.48
N LEU A 14 -9.98 -5.93 -14.56
CA LEU A 14 -8.60 -5.47 -14.71
C LEU A 14 -8.37 -4.74 -16.03
N LYS A 15 -8.91 -5.25 -17.14
CA LYS A 15 -8.90 -4.53 -18.43
C LYS A 15 -9.59 -3.17 -18.31
N PHE A 16 -10.74 -3.13 -17.65
CA PHE A 16 -11.44 -1.87 -17.38
C PHE A 16 -10.57 -0.91 -16.54
N ALA A 17 -9.91 -1.40 -15.50
CA ALA A 17 -9.05 -0.62 -14.61
C ALA A 17 -7.81 -0.06 -15.34
N GLU A 18 -7.22 -0.82 -16.26
CA GLU A 18 -6.12 -0.35 -17.11
C GLU A 18 -6.55 0.78 -18.03
N THR A 19 -7.71 0.65 -18.70
CA THR A 19 -8.24 1.68 -19.59
C THR A 19 -8.65 2.96 -18.85
N HIS A 20 -9.24 2.82 -17.66
CA HIS A 20 -9.82 3.95 -16.91
C HIS A 20 -8.97 4.37 -15.70
N LYS A 21 -7.65 4.15 -15.79
CA LYS A 21 -6.69 4.36 -14.68
C LYS A 21 -6.90 5.69 -13.97
N THR A 22 -7.03 6.79 -14.71
CA THR A 22 -7.15 8.15 -14.13
C THR A 22 -8.39 8.28 -13.25
N VAL A 23 -9.57 7.96 -13.80
CA VAL A 23 -10.84 8.08 -13.08
C VAL A 23 -10.89 7.10 -11.91
N LEU A 24 -10.39 5.87 -12.11
CA LEU A 24 -10.29 4.88 -11.04
C LEU A 24 -9.44 5.39 -9.88
N ASN A 25 -8.25 5.93 -10.13
CA ASN A 25 -7.40 6.47 -9.06
C ASN A 25 -8.03 7.70 -8.40
N GLN A 26 -8.80 8.51 -9.13
CA GLN A 26 -9.57 9.60 -8.54
C GLN A 26 -10.64 9.09 -7.55
N ILE A 27 -11.39 8.05 -7.92
CA ILE A 27 -12.34 7.38 -7.04
C ILE A 27 -11.61 6.81 -5.82
N LEU A 28 -10.50 6.09 -6.03
CA LEU A 28 -9.74 5.48 -4.95
C LEU A 28 -9.30 6.53 -3.92
N ARG A 29 -8.89 7.73 -4.35
CA ARG A 29 -8.54 8.84 -3.44
C ARG A 29 -9.69 9.27 -2.54
N GLN A 30 -10.92 9.28 -3.06
CA GLN A 30 -12.12 9.67 -2.33
C GLN A 30 -12.67 8.54 -1.43
N THR A 31 -12.40 7.28 -1.79
CA THR A 31 -12.82 6.13 -0.98
C THR A 31 -11.97 5.92 0.27
N THR A 32 -12.55 5.27 1.27
CA THR A 32 -11.83 4.86 2.48
C THR A 32 -10.83 3.73 2.17
N HIS A 33 -9.76 3.67 2.96
CA HIS A 33 -8.71 2.65 2.82
C HIS A 33 -9.23 1.20 2.83
N LEU A 34 -10.30 0.93 3.60
CA LEU A 34 -10.90 -0.39 3.72
C LEU A 34 -11.34 -0.98 2.37
N GLN A 35 -11.70 -0.12 1.42
CA GLN A 35 -12.15 -0.55 0.09
C GLN A 35 -11.03 -1.22 -0.74
N LEU A 36 -9.76 -0.85 -0.49
CA LEU A 36 -8.58 -1.42 -1.13
C LEU A 36 -8.07 -2.68 -0.41
N VAL A 37 -8.35 -2.86 0.87
CA VAL A 37 -7.87 -4.03 1.63
C VAL A 37 -8.89 -5.17 1.57
N ASN A 38 -10.14 -4.87 1.97
CA ASN A 38 -11.20 -5.87 2.17
C ASN A 38 -12.45 -5.55 1.34
N GLY A 39 -12.34 -4.62 0.40
CA GLY A 39 -13.47 -4.15 -0.39
C GLY A 39 -13.42 -4.58 -1.85
N PRO A 40 -14.29 -3.99 -2.68
CA PRO A 40 -14.44 -4.32 -4.09
C PRO A 40 -13.17 -4.03 -4.91
N PHE A 41 -12.25 -3.20 -4.40
CA PHE A 41 -11.00 -2.85 -5.08
C PHE A 41 -9.79 -3.69 -4.63
N SER A 42 -9.97 -4.68 -3.76
CA SER A 42 -8.89 -5.51 -3.23
C SER A 42 -8.08 -6.27 -4.29
N VAL A 43 -8.73 -6.67 -5.40
CA VAL A 43 -8.06 -7.31 -6.54
C VAL A 43 -6.99 -6.43 -7.20
N LEU A 44 -7.05 -5.11 -7.03
CA LEU A 44 -6.06 -4.17 -7.57
C LEU A 44 -4.71 -4.25 -6.83
N LEU A 45 -4.68 -4.80 -5.61
CA LEU A 45 -3.44 -5.00 -4.86
C LEU A 45 -2.50 -6.02 -5.53
N ASP A 46 -3.06 -7.01 -6.23
CA ASP A 46 -2.29 -7.97 -7.04
C ASP A 46 -1.85 -7.36 -8.38
N HIS A 47 -2.38 -6.19 -8.75
CA HIS A 47 -2.20 -5.53 -10.06
C HIS A 47 -1.73 -4.08 -9.90
N THR A 48 -0.73 -3.85 -9.06
CA THR A 48 -0.28 -2.52 -8.62
C THR A 48 0.11 -1.52 -9.73
N ARG A 49 0.30 -1.97 -10.98
CA ARG A 49 0.57 -1.10 -12.15
C ARG A 49 -0.57 -0.13 -12.45
N VAL A 50 -1.81 -0.50 -12.12
CA VAL A 50 -2.99 0.35 -12.29
C VAL A 50 -3.12 1.41 -11.22
N LEU A 51 -2.34 1.34 -10.14
CA LEU A 51 -2.41 2.26 -9.01
C LEU A 51 -1.35 3.37 -9.13
N ASP A 52 -1.78 4.61 -8.88
CA ASP A 52 -0.88 5.75 -8.77
C ASP A 52 -0.02 5.66 -7.50
N PHE A 53 1.09 6.39 -7.52
CA PHE A 53 2.09 6.35 -6.45
C PHE A 53 1.53 6.71 -5.08
N ASP A 54 0.72 7.75 -5.00
CA ASP A 54 0.13 8.23 -3.75
C ASP A 54 -0.97 7.31 -3.22
N VAL A 55 -1.75 6.66 -4.08
CA VAL A 55 -2.69 5.59 -3.68
C VAL A 55 -1.91 4.46 -3.03
N LYS A 56 -0.81 4.01 -3.67
CA LYS A 56 0.09 3.00 -3.10
C LYS A 56 0.73 3.46 -1.79
N ARG A 57 1.21 4.70 -1.72
CA ARG A 57 1.84 5.28 -0.52
C ARG A 57 0.86 5.33 0.66
N ARG A 58 -0.39 5.74 0.41
CA ARG A 58 -1.43 5.77 1.44
C ARG A 58 -1.73 4.36 1.95
N TYR A 59 -1.95 3.41 1.04
CA TYR A 59 -2.14 2.00 1.39
C TYR A 59 -0.99 1.46 2.25
N PHE A 60 0.25 1.65 1.78
CA PHE A 60 1.45 1.17 2.47
C PHE A 60 1.58 1.75 3.88
N ARG A 61 1.34 3.07 4.04
CA ARG A 61 1.37 3.70 5.37
C ARG A 61 0.32 3.13 6.31
N THR A 62 -0.91 2.93 5.84
CA THR A 62 -1.98 2.39 6.67
C THR A 62 -1.72 0.93 7.06
N GLU A 63 -1.22 0.11 6.14
CA GLU A 63 -0.82 -1.27 6.48
C GLU A 63 0.37 -1.32 7.44
N LEU A 64 1.36 -0.43 7.28
CA LEU A 64 2.46 -0.30 8.25
C LEU A 64 1.96 0.09 9.64
N GLU A 65 1.02 1.03 9.73
CA GLU A 65 0.41 1.42 11.01
C GLU A 65 -0.38 0.27 11.62
N ARG A 66 -1.09 -0.53 10.81
CA ARG A 66 -1.81 -1.73 11.26
C ARG A 66 -0.86 -2.80 11.81
N ILE A 67 0.27 -3.04 11.14
CA ILE A 67 1.29 -4.00 11.60
C ILE A 67 1.96 -3.48 12.89
N ASN A 68 2.32 -2.20 12.91
CA ASN A 68 2.97 -1.57 14.06
C ASN A 68 2.02 -1.30 15.23
N PHE A 69 0.70 -1.52 15.09
CA PHE A 69 -0.25 -1.33 16.19
C PHE A 69 0.10 -2.17 17.42
N TYR A 70 0.69 -3.35 17.21
CA TYR A 70 1.11 -4.26 18.28
C TYR A 70 2.53 -3.97 18.80
N MET A 71 3.32 -3.16 18.09
CA MET A 71 4.60 -2.66 18.58
C MET A 71 4.28 -1.43 19.42
N LEU A 72 4.47 -1.50 20.74
CA LEU A 72 4.35 -0.32 21.60
C LEU A 72 5.17 0.82 20.93
N LYS A 73 4.55 1.99 20.71
CA LYS A 73 5.26 3.20 20.28
C LYS A 73 6.15 3.69 21.42
N ASN A 74 7.12 2.88 21.81
CA ASN A 74 8.15 3.26 22.74
C ASN A 74 9.00 4.31 22.03
N LYS A 75 9.15 5.45 22.69
CA LYS A 75 10.08 6.48 22.25
C LYS A 75 11.49 5.89 22.43
N PHE A 76 12.19 5.67 21.32
CA PHE A 76 13.61 5.31 21.36
C PHE A 76 14.42 6.60 21.37
N GLU A 77 15.22 6.79 22.41
CA GLU A 77 16.19 7.89 22.48
C GLU A 77 17.51 7.41 21.90
N ILE A 78 18.00 8.11 20.88
CA ILE A 78 19.24 7.78 20.18
C ILE A 78 20.21 8.94 20.39
N TYR A 79 21.31 8.69 21.09
CA TYR A 79 22.36 9.67 21.32
C TYR A 79 23.48 9.46 20.31
N VAL A 80 23.77 10.48 19.49
CA VAL A 80 24.81 10.42 18.45
C VAL A 80 25.70 11.66 18.49
N ARG A 81 26.98 11.47 18.15
CA ARG A 81 27.89 12.59 17.86
C ARG A 81 27.79 12.95 16.37
N ARG A 82 27.69 14.25 16.04
CA ARG A 82 27.50 14.73 14.65
C ARG A 82 28.55 14.23 13.66
N GLY A 83 29.80 14.08 14.09
CA GLY A 83 30.88 13.54 13.24
C GLY A 83 30.88 12.02 13.08
N HIS A 84 30.06 11.30 13.85
CA HIS A 84 30.12 9.85 14.02
C HIS A 84 28.72 9.22 13.94
N VAL A 85 27.80 9.81 13.16
CA VAL A 85 26.39 9.36 13.08
C VAL A 85 26.27 7.90 12.62
N PHE A 86 27.26 7.40 11.86
CA PHE A 86 27.31 6.03 11.36
C PHE A 86 28.27 5.12 12.16
N GLU A 87 29.05 5.67 13.09
CA GLU A 87 29.95 4.90 13.95
C GLU A 87 29.21 4.59 15.25
N VAL A 88 28.57 3.42 15.25
CA VAL A 88 27.75 2.94 16.34
C VAL A 88 28.65 2.39 17.44
N TYR A 89 28.74 3.08 18.58
CA TYR A 89 29.13 2.44 19.84
C TYR A 89 27.87 1.79 20.42
N LEU A 90 27.70 0.49 20.16
CA LEU A 90 26.84 -0.37 20.97
C LEU A 90 27.65 -0.87 22.17
#